data_AF-X0PIJ6-F1
#
_entry.id   AF-X0PIJ6-F1
#
_cell.length_a   1.000
_cell.length_b   1.000
_cell.length_c   1.000
_cell.angle_alpha   90.00
_cell.angle_beta   90.00
_cell.angle_gamma   90.00
#
_symmetry.space_group_name_H-M   'P 1'
#
loop_
_entity.id
_entity.type
_entity.pdbx_description
1 polymer ?
#
loop_
_entity_poly.entity_id
_entity_poly.type
_entity_poly.pdbx_seq_one_letter_code
_entity_poly.pdbx_strand_id
1 'polypeptide(L)'
;MKKRILAVVAMLLVPISMILTPSVAQGAEVLSPTITVGGELFDASIGATPFKEPDVYYDYPTVATVNGEWGANVFYGNDDNKVFAKVVPADSQWRVYGFTSRKDGWYYDVGGDMWLQASQAKVPVADAYDALLNTEAFLSGKGTLDVYRITLVDDEYGVHYAVSRTVYGYIPDGPAPGYGPIIQGGASYNVYGDGQVYYMGP
;
A
#
# COMPACT_ATOMS: atom_id res chain seq x y z
N MET A 1 -7.07 6.25 -65.66
CA MET A 1 -6.94 5.09 -64.75
C MET A 1 -7.10 5.57 -63.30
N LYS A 2 -8.19 5.18 -62.61
CA LYS A 2 -8.44 5.56 -61.19
C LYS A 2 -7.80 4.54 -60.26
N LYS A 3 -6.78 4.93 -59.49
CA LYS A 3 -6.19 4.11 -58.40
C LYS A 3 -7.17 4.07 -57.24
N ARG A 4 -7.64 2.87 -56.89
CA ARG A 4 -8.41 2.61 -55.65
C ARG A 4 -7.43 2.41 -54.51
N ILE A 5 -7.48 3.28 -53.50
CA ILE A 5 -6.72 3.15 -52.26
C ILE A 5 -7.48 2.15 -51.39
N LEU A 6 -6.84 1.02 -51.08
CA LEU A 6 -7.34 0.01 -50.15
C LEU A 6 -7.13 0.55 -48.73
N ALA A 7 -8.20 0.86 -48.00
CA ALA A 7 -8.12 1.19 -46.58
C ALA A 7 -7.94 -0.12 -45.80
N VAL A 8 -6.75 -0.33 -45.25
CA VAL A 8 -6.48 -1.40 -44.29
C VAL A 8 -7.04 -0.94 -42.94
N VAL A 9 -8.12 -1.57 -42.50
CA VAL A 9 -8.66 -1.38 -41.15
C VAL A 9 -7.74 -2.13 -40.20
N ALA A 10 -6.83 -1.41 -39.55
CA ALA A 10 -6.05 -1.94 -38.43
C ALA A 10 -7.00 -2.16 -37.25
N MET A 11 -7.36 -3.41 -37.01
CA MET A 11 -8.16 -3.82 -35.86
C MET A 11 -7.28 -3.69 -34.61
N LEU A 12 -7.46 -2.59 -33.87
CA LEU A 12 -6.77 -2.36 -32.61
C LEU A 12 -7.29 -3.40 -31.60
N LEU A 13 -6.51 -4.45 -31.36
CA LEU A 13 -6.69 -5.36 -30.24
C LEU A 13 -6.36 -4.57 -28.97
N VAL A 14 -7.39 -4.02 -28.32
CA VAL A 14 -7.27 -3.49 -26.97
C VAL A 14 -7.03 -4.70 -26.06
N PRO A 15 -5.89 -4.80 -25.35
CA PRO A 15 -5.72 -5.84 -24.36
C PRO A 15 -6.79 -5.62 -23.28
N ILE A 16 -7.77 -6.52 -23.24
CA ILE A 16 -8.70 -6.64 -22.12
C ILE A 16 -7.86 -7.11 -20.94
N SER A 17 -7.33 -6.16 -20.19
CA SER A 17 -6.74 -6.46 -18.89
C SER A 17 -7.89 -6.95 -18.03
N MET A 18 -7.89 -8.24 -17.67
CA MET A 18 -8.82 -8.77 -16.69
C MET A 18 -8.64 -7.95 -15.41
N ILE A 19 -9.60 -7.08 -15.13
CA ILE A 19 -9.66 -6.33 -13.89
C ILE A 19 -10.04 -7.36 -12.82
N LEU A 20 -9.04 -7.93 -12.14
CA LEU A 20 -9.24 -8.69 -10.91
C LEU A 20 -9.75 -7.71 -9.85
N THR A 21 -11.06 -7.49 -9.79
CA THR A 21 -11.66 -6.91 -8.58
C THR A 21 -11.18 -7.75 -7.40
N PRO A 22 -10.88 -7.16 -6.22
CA PRO A 22 -10.63 -7.96 -5.03
C PRO A 22 -11.73 -9.02 -4.94
N SER A 23 -11.39 -10.25 -4.57
CA SER A 23 -12.37 -11.34 -4.47
C SER A 23 -13.35 -10.99 -3.35
N VAL A 24 -14.35 -10.19 -3.68
CA VAL A 24 -15.44 -9.83 -2.80
C VAL A 24 -16.21 -11.12 -2.57
N ALA A 25 -16.30 -11.55 -1.31
CA ALA A 25 -17.01 -12.76 -0.94
C ALA A 25 -18.44 -12.72 -1.49
N GLN A 26 -18.99 -13.89 -1.81
CA GLN A 26 -20.36 -13.96 -2.30
C GLN A 26 -21.31 -13.40 -1.24
N GLY A 27 -21.98 -12.29 -1.54
CA GLY A 27 -22.90 -11.60 -0.63
C GLY A 27 -22.37 -10.28 -0.04
N ALA A 28 -21.13 -9.90 -0.31
CA ALA A 28 -20.60 -8.63 0.14
C ALA A 28 -21.07 -7.44 -0.73
N GLU A 29 -21.39 -6.33 -0.07
CA GLU A 29 -21.84 -5.09 -0.69
C GLU A 29 -20.65 -4.12 -0.86
N VAL A 30 -20.45 -3.60 -2.07
CA VAL A 30 -19.43 -2.59 -2.35
C VAL A 30 -20.00 -1.21 -2.04
N LEU A 31 -19.45 -0.56 -1.02
CA LEU A 31 -19.95 0.71 -0.50
C LEU A 31 -19.27 1.94 -1.11
N SER A 32 -18.10 1.78 -1.74
CA SER A 32 -17.34 2.87 -2.37
C SER A 32 -16.78 2.47 -3.73
N PRO A 33 -16.46 3.43 -4.61
CA PRO A 33 -15.61 3.17 -5.77
C PRO A 33 -14.29 2.54 -5.33
N THR A 34 -13.83 1.54 -6.08
CA THR A 34 -12.48 0.97 -5.90
C THR A 34 -11.43 2.00 -6.31
N ILE A 35 -10.50 2.27 -5.42
CA ILE A 35 -9.33 3.10 -5.71
C ILE A 35 -8.20 2.16 -6.10
N THR A 36 -7.52 2.46 -7.21
CA THR A 36 -6.29 1.75 -7.62
C THR A 36 -5.10 2.67 -7.43
N VAL A 37 -4.08 2.17 -6.76
CA VAL A 37 -2.86 2.89 -6.40
C VAL A 37 -1.66 2.07 -6.88
N GLY A 38 -0.79 2.66 -7.70
CA GLY A 38 0.42 2.03 -8.23
C GLY A 38 0.28 1.54 -9.68
N GLY A 39 1.37 1.02 -10.26
CA GLY A 39 1.37 0.40 -11.59
C GLY A 39 1.88 1.27 -12.75
N GLU A 40 2.37 2.48 -12.48
CA GLU A 40 3.15 3.23 -13.45
C GLU A 40 4.57 2.65 -13.52
N LEU A 41 5.11 2.50 -14.74
CA LEU A 41 6.48 2.04 -14.97
C LEU A 41 7.44 2.94 -14.18
N PHE A 42 8.40 2.32 -13.49
CA PHE A 42 9.39 2.99 -12.66
C PHE A 42 10.30 3.88 -13.53
N ASP A 43 9.85 5.10 -13.82
CA ASP A 43 10.76 6.23 -13.91
C ASP A 43 11.00 6.66 -12.46
N ALA A 44 12.21 6.47 -11.95
CA ALA A 44 12.58 6.92 -10.61
C ALA A 44 12.41 8.45 -10.43
N SER A 45 12.14 9.20 -11.50
CA SER A 45 11.84 10.63 -11.50
C SER A 45 10.35 10.99 -11.62
N ILE A 46 9.44 10.01 -11.82
CA ILE A 46 8.00 10.27 -11.97
C ILE A 46 7.23 9.31 -11.07
N GLY A 47 7.02 9.75 -9.83
CA GLY A 47 6.30 9.00 -8.81
C GLY A 47 4.80 8.93 -9.08
N ALA A 48 4.19 7.80 -8.73
CA ALA A 48 2.74 7.65 -8.76
C ALA A 48 2.24 7.13 -7.42
N THR A 49 1.44 7.99 -6.75
CA THR A 49 0.46 7.78 -5.67
C THR A 49 0.76 8.52 -4.36
N PRO A 50 -0.26 8.97 -3.60
CA PRO A 50 -0.15 10.13 -2.69
C PRO A 50 0.70 9.92 -1.43
N PHE A 51 1.42 8.81 -1.33
CA PHE A 51 2.55 8.64 -0.43
C PHE A 51 3.58 7.77 -1.17
N LYS A 52 4.87 7.95 -0.88
CA LYS A 52 5.99 6.99 -1.10
C LYS A 52 7.15 7.51 -1.93
N GLU A 53 7.54 8.77 -1.76
CA GLU A 53 8.98 9.03 -1.87
C GLU A 53 9.63 8.53 -0.57
N PRO A 54 10.62 7.60 -0.65
CA PRO A 54 11.39 7.26 0.53
C PRO A 54 12.02 8.54 1.07
N ASP A 55 12.17 8.58 2.40
CA ASP A 55 12.83 9.68 3.08
C ASP A 55 12.09 11.03 3.08
N VAL A 56 10.81 11.05 2.71
CA VAL A 56 9.94 12.24 2.76
C VAL A 56 9.01 12.23 3.98
N TYR A 57 8.92 13.39 4.64
CA TYR A 57 8.00 13.62 5.75
C TYR A 57 6.62 14.04 5.25
N TYR A 58 5.58 13.43 5.79
CA TYR A 58 4.19 13.77 5.53
C TYR A 58 3.49 14.16 6.83
N ASP A 59 2.92 15.37 6.87
CA ASP A 59 2.07 15.81 7.98
C ASP A 59 0.84 14.90 8.07
N TYR A 60 0.59 14.35 9.26
CA TYR A 60 -0.48 13.39 9.49
C TYR A 60 -0.88 13.38 10.97
N PRO A 61 -1.65 14.39 11.42
CA PRO A 61 -2.05 14.50 12.81
C PRO A 61 -3.09 13.42 13.15
N THR A 62 -2.71 12.43 13.95
CA THR A 62 -3.61 11.35 14.39
C THR A 62 -3.19 10.79 15.76
N VAL A 63 -3.79 9.67 16.17
CA VAL A 63 -3.37 8.88 17.33
C VAL A 63 -3.02 7.48 16.85
N ALA A 64 -1.80 7.03 17.10
CA ALA A 64 -1.42 5.64 16.92
C ALA A 64 -1.70 4.85 18.21
N THR A 65 -2.22 3.64 18.05
CA THR A 65 -2.34 2.65 19.14
C THR A 65 -1.32 1.55 18.88
N VAL A 66 -0.49 1.26 19.87
CA VAL A 66 0.49 0.17 19.78
C VAL A 66 -0.24 -1.17 19.75
N ASN A 67 -0.01 -1.97 18.71
CA ASN A 67 -0.68 -3.27 18.50
C ASN A 67 0.31 -4.44 18.34
N GLY A 68 1.61 -4.20 18.55
CA GLY A 68 2.60 -5.27 18.67
C GLY A 68 2.41 -6.07 19.97
N GLU A 69 2.54 -7.41 19.88
CA GLU A 69 2.39 -8.34 21.02
C GLU A 69 3.23 -7.94 22.25
N TRP A 70 4.44 -7.43 22.00
CA TRP A 70 5.41 -7.04 23.03
C TRP A 70 5.54 -5.52 23.18
N GLY A 71 4.64 -4.75 22.56
CA GLY A 71 4.74 -3.30 22.44
C GLY A 71 5.35 -2.84 21.11
N ALA A 72 5.85 -1.60 21.10
CA ALA A 72 6.46 -0.99 19.92
C ALA A 72 7.78 -0.30 20.24
N ASN A 73 8.70 -0.36 19.29
CA ASN A 73 10.00 0.30 19.37
C ASN A 73 9.85 1.80 19.09
N VAL A 74 10.52 2.60 19.90
CA VAL A 74 10.70 4.03 19.69
C VAL A 74 12.19 4.31 19.47
N PHE A 75 12.49 5.17 18.51
CA PHE A 75 13.83 5.59 18.15
C PHE A 75 13.98 7.10 18.30
N TYR A 76 15.19 7.57 18.62
CA TYR A 76 15.60 8.96 18.44
C TYR A 76 16.19 9.16 17.04
N GLY A 77 15.75 10.21 16.36
CA GLY A 77 16.00 10.38 14.94
C GLY A 77 15.25 9.37 14.09
N ASN A 78 15.23 9.62 12.78
CA ASN A 78 14.62 8.73 11.80
C ASN A 78 15.42 8.77 10.52
N ASP A 79 16.69 8.39 10.59
CA ASP A 79 17.58 8.19 9.46
C ASP A 79 18.31 6.85 9.62
N ASP A 80 19.34 6.61 8.80
CA ASP A 80 20.18 5.40 8.89
C ASP A 80 20.99 5.31 10.20
N ASN A 81 21.08 6.40 10.98
CA ASN A 81 21.79 6.48 12.25
C ASN A 81 20.86 6.58 13.47
N LYS A 82 19.55 6.35 13.29
CA LYS A 82 18.57 6.39 14.38
C LYS A 82 18.98 5.48 15.54
N VAL A 83 18.71 5.92 16.75
CA VAL A 83 19.12 5.22 17.97
C VAL A 83 17.89 4.68 18.68
N PHE A 84 17.89 3.38 19.01
CA PHE A 84 16.83 2.80 19.83
C PHE A 84 16.71 3.54 21.17
N ALA A 85 15.51 4.02 21.47
CA ALA A 85 15.23 4.77 22.69
C ALA A 85 14.60 3.86 23.77
N LYS A 86 13.49 3.19 23.44
CA LYS A 86 12.73 2.34 24.36
C LYS A 86 11.69 1.49 23.63
N VAL A 87 11.13 0.52 24.35
CA VAL A 87 9.86 -0.13 24.00
C VAL A 87 8.73 0.52 24.76
N VAL A 88 7.62 0.81 24.09
CA VAL A 88 6.39 1.32 24.69
C VAL A 88 5.35 0.20 24.80
N PRO A 89 4.50 0.16 25.85
CA PRO A 89 3.59 -0.96 26.06
C PRO A 89 2.58 -1.15 24.94
N ALA A 90 2.12 -2.39 24.76
CA ALA A 90 0.93 -2.70 23.96
C ALA A 90 -0.28 -1.88 24.45
N ASP A 91 -1.17 -1.56 23.52
CA ASP A 91 -2.38 -0.74 23.73
C ASP A 91 -2.13 0.70 24.20
N SER A 92 -0.87 1.13 24.34
CA SER A 92 -0.57 2.53 24.61
C SER A 92 -0.89 3.40 23.39
N GLN A 93 -1.41 4.59 23.65
CA GLN A 93 -1.80 5.55 22.61
C GLN A 93 -0.82 6.71 22.55
N TRP A 94 -0.44 7.08 21.33
CA TRP A 94 0.56 8.09 21.05
C TRP A 94 0.02 9.08 20.03
N ARG A 95 0.15 10.37 20.34
CA ARG A 95 -0.13 11.41 19.35
C ARG A 95 0.92 11.32 18.24
N VAL A 96 0.45 11.29 17.00
CA VAL A 96 1.27 11.30 15.79
C VAL A 96 1.15 12.66 15.14
N TYR A 97 2.27 13.18 14.68
CA TYR A 97 2.36 14.47 13.96
C TYR A 97 2.54 14.27 12.46
N GLY A 98 3.20 13.18 12.07
CA GLY A 98 3.47 12.83 10.69
C GLY A 98 4.09 11.45 10.58
N PHE A 99 4.50 11.09 9.38
CA PHE A 99 5.18 9.83 9.13
C PHE A 99 6.20 9.92 8.00
N THR A 100 7.06 8.91 7.92
CA THR A 100 8.05 8.77 6.85
C THR A 100 8.31 7.29 6.58
N SER A 101 8.54 6.94 5.33
CA SER A 101 9.09 5.64 4.93
C SER A 101 10.61 5.70 4.88
N ARG A 102 11.26 4.71 5.47
CA ARG A 102 12.70 4.46 5.36
C ARG A 102 12.92 3.09 4.75
N LYS A 103 14.19 2.82 4.41
CA LYS A 103 14.61 1.54 3.84
C LYS A 103 14.17 0.32 4.67
N ASP A 104 14.06 0.46 5.98
CA ASP A 104 13.71 -0.62 6.91
C ASP A 104 12.26 -0.59 7.42
N GLY A 105 11.42 0.32 6.89
CA GLY A 105 9.99 0.35 7.18
C GLY A 105 9.44 1.76 7.41
N TRP A 106 8.22 1.81 7.90
CA TRP A 106 7.49 3.04 8.18
C TRP A 106 7.63 3.47 9.64
N TYR A 107 7.64 4.78 9.87
CA TYR A 107 7.78 5.37 11.20
C TYR A 107 6.80 6.52 11.40
N TYR A 108 6.18 6.58 12.58
CA TYR A 108 5.33 7.68 13.01
C TYR A 108 6.11 8.65 13.90
N ASP A 109 6.08 9.94 13.57
CA ASP A 109 6.63 11.01 14.41
C ASP A 109 5.72 11.23 15.61
N VAL A 110 6.25 10.99 16.81
CA VAL A 110 5.54 11.17 18.09
C VAL A 110 6.05 12.38 18.88
N GLY A 111 6.81 13.27 18.23
CA GLY A 111 7.32 14.52 18.76
C GLY A 111 8.64 14.37 19.52
N GLY A 112 9.38 15.48 19.65
CA GLY A 112 10.66 15.50 20.36
C GLY A 112 11.74 14.65 19.70
N ASP A 113 11.72 14.57 18.36
CA ASP A 113 12.61 13.73 17.54
C ASP A 113 12.50 12.22 17.87
N MET A 114 11.34 11.79 18.35
CA MET A 114 11.04 10.39 18.61
C MET A 114 10.14 9.80 17.54
N TRP A 115 10.44 8.57 17.16
CA TRP A 115 9.79 7.89 16.06
C TRP A 115 9.37 6.48 16.45
N LEU A 116 8.07 6.21 16.34
CA LEU A 116 7.45 4.93 16.65
C LEU A 116 7.46 4.04 15.40
N GLN A 117 7.93 2.81 15.53
CA GLN A 117 7.95 1.84 14.42
C GLN A 117 6.51 1.47 14.02
N ALA A 118 6.10 1.84 12.80
CA ALA A 118 4.71 1.76 12.37
C ALA A 118 4.21 0.32 12.19
N SER A 119 5.09 -0.65 11.93
CA SER A 119 4.70 -2.07 11.83
C SER A 119 4.23 -2.68 13.16
N GLN A 120 4.37 -1.94 14.26
CA GLN A 120 3.99 -2.34 15.63
C GLN A 120 2.92 -1.41 16.21
N ALA A 121 2.33 -0.56 15.38
CA ALA A 121 1.25 0.34 15.73
C ALA A 121 0.20 0.40 14.62
N LYS A 122 -1.01 0.82 14.98
CA LYS A 122 -2.10 1.07 14.04
C LYS A 122 -2.67 2.47 14.25
N VAL A 123 -3.17 3.08 13.19
CA VAL A 123 -3.88 4.36 13.23
C VAL A 123 -5.34 4.13 12.83
N PRO A 124 -6.30 4.88 13.41
CA PRO A 124 -7.71 4.82 13.01
C PRO A 124 -7.87 5.01 11.50
N VAL A 125 -8.87 4.35 10.93
CA VAL A 125 -9.12 4.35 9.49
C VAL A 125 -10.38 5.14 9.21
N ALA A 126 -10.22 6.36 8.71
CA ALA A 126 -11.33 7.19 8.26
C ALA A 126 -11.58 7.04 6.75
N ASP A 127 -10.52 6.76 5.98
CA ASP A 127 -10.61 6.63 4.53
C ASP A 127 -9.72 5.50 3.95
N ALA A 128 -9.74 5.36 2.62
CA ALA A 128 -8.96 4.35 1.91
C ALA A 128 -7.43 4.57 2.00
N TYR A 129 -6.98 5.81 2.25
CA TYR A 129 -5.55 6.11 2.38
C TYR A 129 -5.04 5.69 3.75
N ASP A 130 -5.81 5.89 4.81
CA ASP A 130 -5.49 5.35 6.14
C ASP A 130 -5.43 3.82 6.10
N ALA A 131 -6.36 3.18 5.37
CA ALA A 131 -6.37 1.73 5.19
C ALA A 131 -5.10 1.25 4.47
N LEU A 132 -4.70 1.97 3.41
CA LEU A 132 -3.47 1.68 2.68
C LEU A 132 -2.23 1.88 3.56
N LEU A 133 -2.16 2.96 4.35
CA LEU A 133 -1.05 3.23 5.25
C LEU A 133 -0.86 2.13 6.29
N ASN A 134 -1.95 1.71 6.97
CA ASN A 134 -1.87 0.59 7.91
C ASN A 134 -1.42 -0.71 7.21
N THR A 135 -1.89 -0.97 5.99
CA THR A 135 -1.46 -2.15 5.21
C THR A 135 0.04 -2.10 4.90
N GLU A 136 0.54 -0.96 4.43
CA GLU A 136 1.95 -0.74 4.11
C GLU A 136 2.86 -0.83 5.35
N ALA A 137 2.44 -0.23 6.45
CA ALA A 137 3.13 -0.30 7.73
C ALA A 137 3.22 -1.76 8.21
N PHE A 138 2.12 -2.51 8.13
CA PHE A 138 2.07 -3.94 8.47
C PHE A 138 3.06 -4.77 7.62
N LEU A 139 3.19 -4.46 6.33
CA LEU A 139 4.10 -5.16 5.42
C LEU A 139 5.56 -4.74 5.56
N SER A 140 5.81 -3.58 6.17
CA SER A 140 7.13 -2.97 6.30
C SER A 140 7.84 -2.74 4.94
N GLY A 141 7.08 -2.29 3.93
CA GLY A 141 7.65 -1.83 2.66
C GLY A 141 8.24 -2.92 1.75
N LYS A 142 7.71 -4.15 1.79
CA LYS A 142 8.12 -5.21 0.85
C LYS A 142 7.61 -4.87 -0.56
N GLY A 143 8.45 -5.00 -1.61
CA GLY A 143 8.03 -4.94 -3.02
C GLY A 143 8.82 -3.95 -3.89
N THR A 144 9.21 -4.34 -5.11
CA THR A 144 9.85 -3.44 -6.09
C THR A 144 8.84 -2.74 -7.01
N LEU A 145 7.67 -3.35 -7.23
CA LEU A 145 6.55 -2.74 -7.93
C LEU A 145 5.25 -3.33 -7.39
N ASP A 146 4.54 -2.55 -6.59
CA ASP A 146 3.28 -2.96 -6.00
C ASP A 146 2.13 -2.15 -6.56
N VAL A 147 1.03 -2.84 -6.88
CA VAL A 147 -0.27 -2.23 -7.17
C VAL A 147 -1.24 -2.61 -6.07
N TYR A 148 -1.86 -1.59 -5.49
CA TYR A 148 -2.90 -1.73 -4.50
C TYR A 148 -4.26 -1.43 -5.12
N ARG A 149 -5.28 -2.19 -4.73
CA ARG A 149 -6.68 -1.83 -4.95
C ARG A 149 -7.40 -1.85 -3.62
N ILE A 150 -8.05 -0.75 -3.28
CA ILE A 150 -8.72 -0.54 -2.01
C ILE A 150 -10.21 -0.32 -2.28
N THR A 151 -11.06 -1.06 -1.58
CA THR A 151 -12.52 -0.98 -1.70
C THR A 151 -13.15 -1.03 -0.32
N LEU A 152 -14.09 -0.12 -0.01
CA LEU A 152 -14.92 -0.24 1.18
C LEU A 152 -16.02 -1.28 0.93
N VAL A 153 -16.10 -2.28 1.80
CA VAL A 153 -17.04 -3.40 1.70
C VAL A 153 -17.83 -3.57 3.00
N ASP A 154 -19.04 -4.11 2.90
CA ASP A 154 -19.82 -4.64 4.02
C ASP A 154 -20.10 -6.12 3.77
N ASP A 155 -19.68 -6.98 4.69
CA ASP A 155 -19.78 -8.44 4.58
C ASP A 155 -20.00 -9.11 5.96
N GLU A 156 -19.77 -10.43 6.05
CA GLU A 156 -19.93 -11.18 7.30
C GLU A 156 -19.02 -10.71 8.46
N TYR A 157 -17.96 -9.95 8.15
CA TYR A 157 -17.07 -9.32 9.13
C TYR A 157 -17.40 -7.85 9.40
N GLY A 158 -18.50 -7.33 8.82
CA GLY A 158 -18.94 -5.95 8.94
C GLY A 158 -18.19 -4.98 8.01
N VAL A 159 -18.38 -3.69 8.22
CA VAL A 159 -17.81 -2.64 7.36
C VAL A 159 -16.31 -2.50 7.53
N HIS A 160 -15.55 -2.70 6.45
CA HIS A 160 -14.09 -2.58 6.44
C HIS A 160 -13.55 -2.30 5.04
N TYR A 161 -12.26 -1.95 4.95
CA TYR A 161 -11.57 -1.80 3.66
C TYR A 161 -10.92 -3.12 3.25
N ALA A 162 -11.27 -3.62 2.08
CA ALA A 162 -10.57 -4.71 1.41
C ALA A 162 -9.43 -4.13 0.57
N VAL A 163 -8.19 -4.47 0.92
CA VAL A 163 -6.96 -4.04 0.25
C VAL A 163 -6.34 -5.24 -0.45
N SER A 164 -6.33 -5.23 -1.77
CA SER A 164 -5.55 -6.20 -2.56
C SER A 164 -4.22 -5.58 -2.95
N ARG A 165 -3.15 -6.36 -2.87
CA ARG A 165 -1.79 -6.02 -3.28
C ARG A 165 -1.36 -7.01 -4.37
N THR A 166 -0.90 -6.50 -5.49
CA THR A 166 -0.28 -7.29 -6.56
C THR A 166 1.16 -6.85 -6.70
N VAL A 167 2.08 -7.81 -6.56
CA VAL A 167 3.52 -7.59 -6.71
C VAL A 167 3.93 -7.98 -8.11
N TYR A 168 4.59 -7.06 -8.80
CA TYR A 168 5.12 -7.28 -10.13
C TYR A 168 6.65 -7.41 -10.07
N GLY A 169 7.15 -8.37 -10.84
CA GLY A 169 8.56 -8.52 -11.14
C GLY A 169 8.90 -8.07 -12.55
N TYR A 170 10.19 -7.92 -12.79
CA TYR A 170 10.76 -7.77 -14.12
C TYR A 170 11.52 -9.04 -14.50
N ILE A 171 11.40 -9.47 -15.75
CA ILE A 171 12.28 -10.49 -16.33
C ILE A 171 13.56 -9.76 -16.78
N PRO A 172 14.71 -9.93 -16.09
CA PRO A 172 15.89 -9.11 -16.37
C PRO A 172 16.50 -9.39 -17.75
N ASP A 173 16.36 -10.63 -18.26
CA ASP A 173 17.12 -11.15 -19.41
C ASP A 173 16.23 -11.84 -20.47
N GLY A 174 15.17 -11.16 -20.91
CA GLY A 174 14.46 -11.58 -22.11
C GLY A 174 15.24 -11.22 -23.38
N PRO A 175 15.37 -12.10 -24.39
CA PRO A 175 16.15 -11.84 -25.61
C PRO A 175 15.57 -10.72 -26.51
N ALA A 176 14.49 -10.06 -26.11
CA ALA A 176 13.86 -8.98 -26.86
C ALA A 176 13.44 -7.83 -25.92
N PRO A 177 13.67 -6.56 -26.30
CA PRO A 177 13.06 -5.42 -25.62
C PRO A 177 11.53 -5.53 -25.77
N GLY A 178 10.81 -5.75 -24.67
CA GLY A 178 9.34 -5.87 -24.70
C GLY A 178 8.71 -6.85 -23.72
N TYR A 179 9.46 -7.51 -22.83
CA TYR A 179 8.84 -8.34 -21.80
C TYR A 179 8.21 -7.46 -20.71
N GLY A 180 6.87 -7.48 -20.66
CA GLY A 180 6.06 -6.75 -19.69
C GLY A 180 6.18 -7.29 -18.26
N PRO A 181 5.56 -6.59 -17.30
CA PRO A 181 5.60 -6.99 -15.89
C PRO A 181 4.98 -8.38 -15.69
N ILE A 182 5.66 -9.24 -14.94
CA ILE A 182 5.12 -10.54 -14.53
C ILE A 182 4.58 -10.44 -13.11
N ILE A 183 3.40 -11.00 -12.84
CA ILE A 183 2.87 -11.09 -11.48
C ILE A 183 3.74 -12.08 -10.70
N GLN A 184 4.41 -11.60 -9.65
CA GLN A 184 5.20 -12.42 -8.73
C GLN A 184 4.38 -12.92 -7.54
N GLY A 185 3.35 -12.18 -7.16
CA GLY A 185 2.49 -12.57 -6.05
C GLY A 185 1.27 -11.67 -5.91
N GLY A 186 0.29 -12.18 -5.17
CA GLY A 186 -0.90 -11.46 -4.73
C GLY A 186 -1.03 -11.60 -3.20
N ALA A 187 -1.72 -10.65 -2.60
CA ALA A 187 -2.17 -10.72 -1.23
C ALA A 187 -3.42 -9.88 -1.05
N SER A 188 -4.35 -10.34 -0.22
CA SER A 188 -5.53 -9.57 0.19
C SER A 188 -5.51 -9.33 1.69
N TYR A 189 -6.00 -8.17 2.10
CA TYR A 189 -6.05 -7.73 3.49
C TYR A 189 -7.39 -7.09 3.81
N ASN A 190 -7.88 -7.34 5.02
CA ASN A 190 -9.00 -6.59 5.59
C ASN A 190 -8.45 -5.56 6.57
N VAL A 191 -8.89 -4.31 6.45
CA VAL A 191 -8.50 -3.21 7.33
C VAL A 191 -9.73 -2.58 7.98
N TYR A 192 -9.80 -2.66 9.30
CA TYR A 192 -10.95 -2.21 10.09
C TYR A 192 -10.79 -0.77 10.57
N GLY A 193 -11.88 -0.17 11.04
CA GLY A 193 -11.92 1.23 11.48
C GLY A 193 -10.94 1.59 12.60
N ASP A 194 -10.51 0.61 13.39
CA ASP A 194 -9.48 0.77 14.44
C ASP A 194 -8.04 0.66 13.91
N GLY A 195 -7.86 0.44 12.60
CA GLY A 195 -6.57 0.26 11.93
C GLY A 195 -6.05 -1.17 11.92
N GLN A 196 -6.80 -2.14 12.47
CA GLN A 196 -6.33 -3.52 12.50
C GLN A 196 -6.31 -4.13 11.09
N VAL A 197 -5.17 -4.70 10.72
CA VAL A 197 -4.94 -5.37 9.43
C VAL A 197 -4.95 -6.88 9.62
N TYR A 198 -5.70 -7.59 8.76
CA TYR A 198 -5.74 -9.05 8.72
C TYR A 198 -5.39 -9.54 7.33
N TYR A 199 -4.46 -10.50 7.24
CA TYR A 199 -4.10 -11.15 5.98
C TYR A 199 -5.14 -12.21 5.61
N MET A 200 -5.69 -12.11 4.41
CA MET A 200 -6.77 -12.98 3.90
C MET A 200 -6.28 -14.07 2.95
N GLY A 201 -4.98 -14.09 2.63
CA GLY A 201 -4.40 -15.03 1.68
C GLY A 201 -3.90 -14.35 0.40
N PRO A 202 -3.25 -15.14 -0.49
CA PRO A 202 -2.74 -14.68 -1.77
C PRO A 202 -3.83 -14.45 -2.83
#